data_AF-A0A6N2M8C7-F1
#
_entry.id   AF-A0A6N2M8C7-F1
#
_cell.length_a   1.000
_cell.length_b   1.000
_cell.length_c   1.000
_cell.angle_alpha   90.00
_cell.angle_beta   90.00
_cell.angle_gamma   90.00
#
_symmetry.space_group_name_H-M   'P 1'
#
loop_
_entity.id
_entity.type
_entity.pdbx_description
1 polymer ?
#
loop_
_entity_poly.entity_id
_entity_poly.type
_entity_poly.pdbx_seq_one_letter_code
_entity_poly.pdbx_strand_id
1 'polypeptide(L)'
;MFSLMLPSTSKTMSNLTGTPTRTEVVEVDTWMYASGKNGQGRDWIIRDSKTGETLASATSVYVMMNRETRKLSKIAKEIWDELEPYLMDCECPIINKDGRKILKLDVSAADQGRTGLSPGWKDMDINQHVSNVKYIDWILERSPFIDGALRPQGNDSGI
;
A
#
# COMPACT_ATOMS: atom_id res chain seq x y z
N MET A 1 15.51 -17.69 -15.75
CA MET A 1 15.99 -16.36 -15.32
C MET A 1 14.91 -15.56 -14.56
N PHE A 2 13.63 -15.63 -14.94
CA PHE A 2 12.50 -14.92 -14.29
C PHE A 2 12.24 -15.27 -12.81
N SER A 3 12.55 -16.49 -12.37
CA SER A 3 12.32 -16.96 -11.00
C SER A 3 13.13 -16.21 -9.90
N LEU A 4 14.11 -15.39 -10.30
CA LEU A 4 14.99 -14.67 -9.37
C LEU A 4 14.61 -13.20 -9.16
N MET A 5 13.58 -12.69 -9.85
CA MET A 5 13.20 -11.28 -9.81
C MET A 5 11.83 -11.13 -9.15
N LEU A 6 11.79 -10.39 -8.04
CA LEU A 6 10.56 -10.13 -7.30
C LEU A 6 10.16 -8.66 -7.44
N PRO A 7 8.91 -8.34 -7.81
CA PRO A 7 8.41 -6.98 -7.70
C PRO A 7 8.32 -6.63 -6.21
N SER A 8 8.99 -5.53 -5.83
CA SER A 8 8.97 -5.00 -4.47
C SER A 8 8.35 -3.61 -4.49
N THR A 9 7.31 -3.40 -3.68
CA THR A 9 6.73 -2.06 -3.50
C THR A 9 7.76 -1.17 -2.82
N SER A 10 8.13 -0.08 -3.48
CA SER A 10 9.07 0.91 -2.93
C SER A 10 8.34 2.04 -2.20
N LYS A 11 7.16 2.43 -2.68
CA LYS A 11 6.39 3.54 -2.13
C LYS A 11 4.92 3.34 -2.43
N THR A 12 4.07 3.60 -1.45
CA THR A 12 2.60 3.68 -1.62
C THR A 12 2.11 4.95 -0.95
N MET A 13 1.23 5.68 -1.62
CA MET A 13 0.52 6.83 -1.08
C MET A 13 -0.96 6.66 -1.36
N SER A 14 -1.79 6.93 -0.36
CA SER A 14 -3.25 6.84 -0.46
C SER A 14 -3.89 8.13 0.02
N ASN A 15 -4.97 8.52 -0.63
CA ASN A 15 -5.85 9.60 -0.19
C ASN A 15 -7.25 9.00 0.03
N LEU A 16 -7.84 9.28 1.19
CA LEU A 16 -9.15 8.79 1.60
C LEU A 16 -10.09 9.98 1.73
N THR A 17 -11.19 9.95 0.98
CA THR A 17 -12.26 10.96 1.04
C THR A 17 -13.50 10.40 1.73
N GLY A 18 -13.68 9.07 1.73
CA GLY A 18 -14.74 8.38 2.45
C GLY A 18 -14.42 6.92 2.72
N THR A 19 -15.18 6.28 3.61
CA THR A 19 -15.07 4.85 3.92
C THR A 19 -16.37 4.14 3.56
N PRO A 20 -16.33 3.09 2.73
CA PRO A 20 -17.54 2.36 2.37
C PRO A 20 -18.12 1.65 3.60
N THR A 21 -19.45 1.57 3.66
CA THR A 21 -20.13 0.76 4.68
C THR A 21 -20.13 -0.72 4.32
N ARG A 22 -20.39 -1.61 5.30
CA ARG A 22 -20.24 -3.09 5.20
C ARG A 22 -21.05 -3.76 4.08
N THR A 23 -21.90 -3.04 3.36
CA THR A 23 -22.78 -3.55 2.30
C THR A 23 -22.74 -2.73 1.01
N GLU A 24 -21.85 -1.75 0.91
CA GLU A 24 -21.71 -0.94 -0.31
C GLU A 24 -20.87 -1.65 -1.38
N VAL A 25 -21.28 -1.47 -2.63
CA VAL A 25 -20.54 -1.95 -3.79
C VAL A 25 -19.65 -0.81 -4.27
N VAL A 26 -18.37 -1.10 -4.41
CA VAL A 26 -17.38 -0.15 -4.93
C VAL A 26 -16.84 -0.61 -6.26
N GLU A 27 -16.55 0.35 -7.13
CA GLU A 27 -15.85 0.15 -8.37
C GLU A 27 -14.36 0.47 -8.16
N VAL A 28 -13.50 -0.39 -8.67
CA VAL A 28 -12.05 -0.26 -8.52
C VAL A 28 -11.41 -0.20 -9.89
N ASP A 29 -10.97 1.00 -10.27
CA ASP A 29 -10.18 1.21 -11.48
C ASP A 29 -8.70 1.12 -11.14
N THR A 30 -7.92 0.42 -11.97
CA THR A 30 -6.46 0.39 -11.86
C THR A 30 -5.79 0.36 -13.22
N TRP A 31 -4.64 1.01 -13.32
CA TRP A 31 -3.79 0.97 -14.50
C TRP A 31 -2.31 1.00 -14.09
N MET A 32 -1.48 0.46 -14.96
CA MET A 32 -0.02 0.50 -14.82
C MET A 32 0.54 1.60 -15.70
N TYR A 33 1.68 2.15 -15.31
CA TYR A 33 2.42 3.12 -16.11
C TYR A 33 3.92 3.02 -15.83
N ALA A 34 4.73 3.57 -16.73
CA ALA A 34 6.17 3.63 -16.55
C ALA A 34 6.54 4.66 -15.48
N SER A 35 7.33 4.26 -14.47
CA SER A 35 7.80 5.17 -13.43
C SER A 35 9.32 5.34 -13.51
N GLY A 36 9.75 6.35 -14.27
CA GLY A 36 11.17 6.57 -14.57
C GLY A 36 11.80 5.41 -15.34
N LYS A 37 13.10 5.17 -15.13
CA LYS A 37 13.86 4.19 -15.93
C LYS A 37 13.75 2.74 -15.46
N ASN A 38 13.45 2.52 -14.17
CA ASN A 38 13.56 1.20 -13.54
C ASN A 38 12.33 0.83 -12.68
N GLY A 39 11.33 1.71 -12.63
CA GLY A 39 10.14 1.54 -11.80
C GLY A 39 8.90 1.33 -12.65
N GLN A 40 7.95 0.58 -12.10
CA GLN A 40 6.59 0.51 -12.61
C GLN A 40 5.66 1.17 -11.60
N GLY A 41 4.86 2.12 -12.05
CA GLY A 41 3.80 2.72 -11.26
C GLY A 41 2.48 1.97 -11.45
N ARG A 42 1.66 1.95 -10.41
CA ARG A 42 0.27 1.51 -10.48
C ARG A 42 -0.61 2.44 -9.69
N ASP A 43 -1.64 2.92 -10.36
CA ASP A 43 -2.63 3.80 -9.77
C ASP A 43 -3.95 3.06 -9.58
N TRP A 44 -4.71 3.53 -8.58
CA TRP A 44 -5.97 2.99 -8.17
C TRP A 44 -6.95 4.13 -7.86
N ILE A 45 -8.17 4.03 -8.38
CA ILE A 45 -9.29 4.86 -7.96
C ILE A 45 -10.41 3.94 -7.49
N ILE A 46 -10.92 4.20 -6.30
CA ILE A 46 -12.05 3.48 -5.70
C ILE A 46 -13.23 4.44 -5.68
N ARG A 47 -14.34 4.04 -6.30
CA ARG A 47 -15.58 4.82 -6.37
C ARG A 47 -16.76 4.08 -5.77
N ASP A 48 -17.71 4.81 -5.21
CA ASP A 48 -19.03 4.27 -4.90
C ASP A 48 -19.76 3.97 -6.22
N SER A 49 -20.25 2.74 -6.40
CA SER A 49 -20.89 2.31 -7.65
C SER A 49 -22.26 2.97 -7.90
N LYS A 50 -22.94 3.44 -6.84
CA LYS A 50 -24.24 4.11 -6.95
C LYS A 50 -24.10 5.60 -7.26
N THR A 51 -23.17 6.29 -6.59
CA THR A 51 -23.01 7.75 -6.73
C THR A 51 -21.94 8.14 -7.73
N GLY A 52 -20.99 7.24 -8.03
CA GLY A 52 -19.80 7.54 -8.82
C GLY A 52 -18.76 8.38 -8.08
N GLU A 53 -18.99 8.70 -6.80
CA GLU A 53 -18.06 9.51 -6.02
C GLU A 53 -16.78 8.74 -5.71
N THR A 54 -15.63 9.42 -5.83
CA THR A 54 -14.35 8.83 -5.44
C THR A 54 -14.25 8.77 -3.93
N LEU A 55 -14.10 7.56 -3.39
CA LEU A 55 -13.94 7.26 -1.96
C LEU A 55 -12.47 7.23 -1.56
N ALA A 56 -11.63 6.73 -2.45
CA ALA A 56 -10.20 6.62 -2.23
C ALA A 56 -9.42 6.64 -3.54
N SER A 57 -8.18 7.10 -3.46
CA SER A 57 -7.19 6.95 -4.53
C SER A 57 -5.88 6.45 -3.94
N ALA A 58 -5.11 5.71 -4.72
CA ALA A 58 -3.79 5.25 -4.31
C ALA A 58 -2.82 5.20 -5.48
N THR A 59 -1.57 5.56 -5.22
CA THR A 59 -0.44 5.39 -6.13
C THR A 59 0.58 4.49 -5.46
N SER A 60 1.03 3.46 -6.16
CA SER A 60 2.14 2.60 -5.73
C SER A 60 3.23 2.52 -6.80
N VAL A 61 4.49 2.55 -6.38
CA VAL A 61 5.65 2.36 -7.26
C VAL A 61 6.36 1.09 -6.86
N TYR A 62 6.64 0.25 -7.83
CA TYR A 62 7.32 -1.03 -7.70
C TYR A 62 8.66 -0.96 -8.41
N VAL A 63 9.64 -1.63 -7.81
CA VAL A 63 10.97 -1.84 -8.38
C VAL A 63 11.28 -3.32 -8.34
N MET A 64 12.14 -3.77 -9.24
CA MET A 64 12.56 -5.16 -9.24
C MET A 64 13.70 -5.37 -8.24
N MET A 65 13.58 -6.45 -7.46
CA MET A 65 14.61 -6.88 -6.54
C MET A 65 15.08 -8.27 -6.92
N ASN A 66 16.39 -8.47 -6.96
CA ASN A 66 16.97 -9.79 -7.08
C ASN A 66 16.79 -10.56 -5.76
N ARG A 67 16.19 -11.75 -5.84
CA ARG A 67 15.78 -12.55 -4.69
C ARG A 67 16.96 -13.01 -3.82
N GLU A 68 18.06 -13.41 -4.45
CA GLU A 68 19.24 -13.96 -3.75
C GLU A 68 20.10 -12.86 -3.13
N THR A 69 20.44 -11.84 -3.93
CA THR A 69 21.35 -10.77 -3.52
C THR A 69 20.66 -9.66 -2.73
N ARG A 70 19.32 -9.62 -2.76
CA ARG A 70 18.49 -8.55 -2.17
C ARG A 70 18.80 -7.15 -2.69
N LYS A 71 19.45 -7.05 -3.86
CA LYS A 71 19.77 -5.77 -4.51
C LYS A 71 18.69 -5.37 -5.50
N LEU A 72 18.46 -4.07 -5.61
CA LEU A 72 17.62 -3.50 -6.66
C LEU A 72 18.24 -3.79 -8.03
N SER A 73 17.39 -4.15 -8.98
CA SER A 73 17.77 -4.46 -10.35
C SER A 73 16.88 -3.70 -11.32
N LYS A 74 17.36 -3.51 -12.55
CA LYS A 74 16.51 -3.00 -13.62
C LYS A 74 15.43 -4.01 -13.94
N ILE A 75 14.29 -3.54 -14.45
CA ILE A 75 13.30 -4.42 -15.05
C ILE A 75 13.97 -5.09 -16.26
N ALA A 76 13.99 -6.41 -16.27
CA ALA A 76 14.56 -7.16 -17.39
C ALA A 76 13.76 -6.85 -18.66
N LYS A 77 14.45 -6.75 -19.80
CA LYS A 77 13.81 -6.31 -21.05
C LYS A 77 12.63 -7.21 -21.42
N GLU A 78 12.77 -8.52 -21.23
CA GLU A 78 11.73 -9.50 -21.54
C GLU A 78 10.46 -9.26 -20.71
N ILE A 79 10.61 -8.90 -19.43
CA ILE A 79 9.48 -8.55 -18.55
C ILE A 79 8.87 -7.22 -19.00
N TRP A 80 9.71 -6.26 -19.40
CA TRP A 80 9.23 -4.97 -19.87
C TRP A 80 8.43 -5.11 -21.16
N ASP A 81 8.93 -5.86 -22.14
CA ASP A 81 8.29 -6.10 -23.43
C ASP A 81 6.93 -6.81 -23.25
N GLU A 82 6.75 -7.65 -22.23
CA GLU A 82 5.45 -8.25 -21.86
C GLU A 82 4.48 -7.25 -21.22
N LEU A 83 4.99 -6.28 -20.46
CA LEU A 83 4.18 -5.30 -19.72
C LEU A 83 3.81 -4.08 -20.56
N GLU A 84 4.71 -3.66 -21.45
CA GLU A 84 4.62 -2.44 -22.26
C GLU A 84 3.27 -2.27 -22.96
N PRO A 85 2.68 -3.30 -23.60
CA PRO A 85 1.38 -3.18 -24.26
C PRO A 85 0.22 -2.84 -23.30
N TYR A 86 0.39 -3.08 -22.00
CA TYR A 86 -0.61 -2.83 -20.95
C TYR A 86 -0.32 -1.57 -20.14
N LEU A 87 0.80 -0.88 -20.41
CA LEU A 87 1.09 0.39 -19.76
C LEU A 87 0.25 1.48 -20.39
N MET A 88 -0.45 2.22 -19.54
CA MET A 88 -1.13 3.43 -19.95
C MET A 88 -0.09 4.50 -20.24
N ASP A 89 -0.31 5.27 -21.31
CA ASP A 89 0.49 6.45 -21.64
C ASP A 89 0.16 7.59 -20.65
N CYS A 90 0.68 7.47 -19.44
CA CYS A 90 0.49 8.41 -18.35
C CYS A 90 1.81 8.56 -17.60
N GLU A 91 2.42 9.75 -17.68
CA GLU A 91 3.73 9.99 -17.06
C GLU A 91 3.65 10.40 -15.59
N CYS A 92 2.44 10.67 -15.07
CA CYS A 92 2.28 11.23 -13.72
C CYS A 92 1.34 10.40 -12.83
N PRO A 93 1.74 10.14 -11.57
CA PRO A 93 0.87 9.47 -10.62
C PRO A 93 -0.35 10.32 -10.27
N ILE A 94 -1.50 9.69 -10.01
CA ILE A 94 -2.70 10.39 -9.53
C ILE A 94 -2.46 11.09 -8.20
N ILE A 95 -1.65 10.49 -7.33
CA ILE A 95 -1.23 11.06 -6.05
C ILE A 95 0.24 11.48 -6.15
N ASN A 96 0.55 12.63 -5.56
CA ASN A 96 1.91 13.16 -5.51
C ASN A 96 2.46 13.64 -6.86
N LYS A 97 1.61 14.32 -7.64
CA LYS A 97 2.00 15.02 -8.89
C LYS A 97 3.20 15.97 -8.69
N ASP A 98 3.28 16.61 -7.53
CA ASP A 98 4.35 17.56 -7.18
C ASP A 98 5.66 16.87 -6.74
N GLY A 99 5.72 15.53 -6.66
CA GLY A 99 6.94 14.82 -6.28
C GLY A 99 7.38 14.99 -4.82
N ARG A 100 6.48 15.37 -3.91
CA ARG A 100 6.75 15.50 -2.48
C ARG A 100 7.30 14.19 -1.92
N LYS A 101 8.39 14.30 -1.15
CA LYS A 101 9.06 13.18 -0.50
C LYS A 101 8.42 12.92 0.86
N ILE A 102 8.22 11.65 1.18
CA ILE A 102 7.88 11.24 2.54
C ILE A 102 9.15 11.46 3.36
N LEU A 103 9.08 12.33 4.36
CA LEU A 103 10.21 12.62 5.24
C LEU A 103 10.43 11.42 6.17
N LYS A 104 11.70 11.09 6.41
CA LYS A 104 12.05 10.04 7.37
C LYS A 104 11.66 10.52 8.77
N LEU A 105 10.90 9.70 9.50
CA LEU A 105 10.58 9.97 10.91
C LEU A 105 11.86 9.92 11.75
N ASP A 106 12.06 10.93 12.60
CA ASP A 106 13.06 10.87 13.66
C ASP A 106 12.51 10.01 14.80
N VAL A 107 13.04 8.79 14.92
CA VAL A 107 12.61 7.81 15.92
C VAL A 107 12.90 8.30 17.35
N SER A 108 13.93 9.12 17.54
CA SER A 108 14.31 9.62 18.87
C SER A 108 13.33 10.67 19.41
N ALA A 109 12.64 11.37 18.50
CA ALA A 109 11.65 12.39 18.80
C ALA A 109 10.21 11.86 18.65
N ALA A 110 10.01 10.55 18.48
CA ALA A 110 8.69 9.98 18.28
C ALA A 110 7.88 9.95 19.59
N ASP A 111 6.65 10.45 19.55
CA ASP A 111 5.74 10.49 20.70
C ASP A 111 5.41 9.08 21.23
N GLN A 112 5.44 8.06 20.36
CA GLN A 112 5.14 6.67 20.69
C GLN A 112 6.03 5.69 19.90
N GLY A 113 6.46 4.61 20.56
CA GLY A 113 7.22 3.51 19.92
C GLY A 113 6.90 2.15 20.52
N ARG A 114 6.88 1.10 19.69
CA ARG A 114 6.76 -0.30 20.11
C ARG A 114 7.93 -1.09 19.56
N THR A 115 8.50 -1.95 20.41
CA THR A 115 9.50 -2.93 20.01
C THR A 115 8.94 -4.35 20.17
N GLY A 116 9.62 -5.34 19.61
CA GLY A 116 9.22 -6.74 19.74
C GLY A 116 8.00 -7.14 18.90
N LEU A 117 7.71 -6.41 17.82
CA LEU A 117 6.71 -6.84 16.85
C LEU A 117 7.23 -8.09 16.11
N SER A 118 6.51 -9.20 16.25
CA SER A 118 6.83 -10.46 15.58
C SER A 118 5.68 -10.87 14.66
N PRO A 119 5.92 -11.09 13.36
CA PRO A 119 4.89 -11.59 12.45
C PRO A 119 4.56 -13.06 12.77
N GLY A 120 3.28 -13.41 12.63
CA GLY A 120 2.82 -14.79 12.64
C GLY A 120 2.89 -15.43 11.25
N TRP A 121 2.63 -16.74 11.16
CA TRP A 121 2.62 -17.47 9.89
C TRP A 121 1.68 -16.87 8.84
N LYS A 122 0.50 -16.38 9.25
CA LYS A 122 -0.51 -15.80 8.37
C LYS A 122 -0.14 -14.40 7.85
N ASP A 123 0.87 -13.77 8.45
CA ASP A 123 1.33 -12.44 8.05
C ASP A 123 2.33 -12.51 6.88
N MET A 124 2.69 -13.73 6.44
CA MET A 124 3.66 -13.98 5.38
C MET A 124 2.98 -14.06 4.00
N ASP A 125 3.60 -13.46 2.99
CA ASP A 125 3.20 -13.57 1.59
C ASP A 125 3.73 -14.87 0.94
N ILE A 126 3.34 -15.10 -0.31
CA ILE A 126 3.79 -16.27 -1.11
C ILE A 126 5.32 -16.34 -1.29
N ASN A 127 6.02 -15.21 -1.11
CA ASN A 127 7.47 -15.12 -1.23
C ASN A 127 8.17 -15.33 0.11
N GLN A 128 7.43 -15.66 1.17
CA GLN A 128 7.92 -15.81 2.54
C GLN A 128 8.52 -14.49 3.09
N HIS A 129 7.94 -13.36 2.70
CA HIS A 129 8.17 -12.07 3.35
C HIS A 129 6.94 -11.66 4.15
N VAL A 130 7.12 -10.79 5.13
CA VAL A 130 5.98 -10.13 5.78
C VAL A 130 5.22 -9.31 4.74
N SER A 131 3.91 -9.51 4.64
CA SER A 131 3.04 -8.80 3.70
C SER A 131 3.06 -7.29 3.96
N ASN A 132 3.04 -6.49 2.89
CA ASN A 132 2.94 -5.03 2.98
C ASN A 132 1.71 -4.57 3.79
N VAL A 133 0.61 -5.34 3.75
CA VAL A 133 -0.61 -5.05 4.52
C VAL A 133 -0.34 -5.12 6.03
N LYS A 134 0.52 -6.04 6.47
CA LYS A 134 0.83 -6.19 7.89
C LYS A 134 1.53 -4.96 8.47
N TYR A 135 2.36 -4.29 7.67
CA TYR A 135 3.00 -3.05 8.08
C TYR A 135 1.97 -1.94 8.34
N ILE A 136 0.87 -1.90 7.58
CA ILE A 136 -0.23 -0.95 7.80
C ILE A 136 -0.89 -1.23 9.15
N ASP A 137 -1.17 -2.50 9.46
CA ASP A 137 -1.75 -2.89 10.76
C ASP A 137 -0.85 -2.43 11.92
N TRP A 138 0.46 -2.69 11.85
CA TRP A 138 1.40 -2.25 12.90
C TRP A 138 1.48 -0.73 13.06
N ILE A 139 1.31 0.03 11.97
CA ILE A 139 1.27 1.49 12.01
C ILE A 139 -0.06 1.97 12.65
N LEU A 140 -1.19 1.34 12.31
CA LEU A 140 -2.52 1.79 12.75
C LEU A 140 -2.93 1.32 14.14
N GLU A 141 -2.39 0.20 14.64
CA GLU A 141 -2.68 -0.35 15.99
C GLU A 141 -2.42 0.67 17.12
N ARG A 142 -1.70 1.76 16.83
CA ARG A 142 -1.36 2.82 17.79
C ARG A 142 -1.95 4.20 17.48
N SER A 143 -2.87 4.31 16.53
CA SER A 143 -3.64 5.55 16.42
C SER A 143 -4.62 5.66 17.59
N PRO A 144 -4.59 6.74 18.41
CA PRO A 144 -5.49 6.91 19.55
C PRO A 144 -6.99 6.91 19.19
N PHE A 145 -7.33 6.92 17.90
CA PHE A 145 -8.68 6.78 17.39
C PHE A 145 -9.34 5.42 17.66
N ILE A 146 -8.60 4.32 17.80
CA ILE A 146 -9.20 2.98 17.87
C ILE A 146 -9.57 2.57 19.32
N ASP A 147 -8.87 3.10 20.33
CA ASP A 147 -9.07 2.69 21.73
C ASP A 147 -10.36 3.27 22.37
N GLY A 148 -10.92 4.33 21.79
CA GLY A 148 -12.13 4.99 22.30
C GLY A 148 -13.47 4.47 21.73
N ALA A 149 -13.47 3.80 20.57
CA ALA A 149 -14.69 3.50 19.82
C ALA A 149 -15.29 2.11 20.06
N LEU A 150 -14.61 1.24 20.81
CA LEU A 150 -15.00 -0.17 20.97
C LEU A 150 -15.21 -0.65 22.42
N ARG A 151 -15.23 0.25 23.43
CA ARG A 151 -15.73 -0.17 24.75
C ARG A 151 -17.26 -0.15 24.74
N PRO A 152 -17.95 -1.31 24.86
CA PRO A 152 -19.34 -1.28 25.26
C PRO A 152 -19.42 -0.63 26.66
N GLN A 153 -20.22 0.41 26.78
CA GLN A 153 -20.69 0.92 28.07
C GLN A 153 -21.44 -0.24 28.73
N GLY A 154 -20.77 -0.93 29.65
CA GLY A 154 -21.39 -1.97 30.46
C GLY A 154 -22.43 -1.30 31.35
N ASN A 155 -23.70 -1.62 31.13
CA ASN A 155 -24.77 -1.31 32.06
C ASN A 155 -24.56 -2.15 33.33
N ASP A 156 -24.05 -1.50 34.38
CA ASP A 156 -24.21 -1.97 35.75
C ASP A 156 -25.66 -1.69 36.19
N SER A 157 -26.53 -2.68 36.00
CA SER A 157 -27.77 -2.81 36.77
C SER A 157 -27.65 -4.03 37.68
N GLY A 158 -27.30 -3.77 38.94
CA GLY A 158 -27.21 -4.78 39.98
C GLY A 158 -28.57 -5.39 40.33
N ILE A 159 -28.55 -6.69 40.59
CA ILE A 159 -29.46 -7.40 41.49
C ILE A 159 -28.60 -7.89 42.65
#